data_AF-A0A3M1F566-F1
#
_entry.id   AF-A0A3M1F566-F1
#
_cell.length_a   1.000
_cell.length_b   1.000
_cell.length_c   1.000
_cell.angle_alpha   90.00
_cell.angle_beta   90.00
_cell.angle_gamma   90.00
#
_symmetry.space_group_name_H-M   'P 1'
#
loop_
_entity.id
_entity.type
_entity.pdbx_description
1 polymer ?
#
loop_
_entity_poly.entity_id
_entity_poly.type
_entity_poly.pdbx_seq_one_letter_code
_entity_poly.pdbx_strand_id
1 'polypeptide(L)'
;MCAQKQLRPPQTPLSSTTQAPSLAATFTETITTGPLPKGCVLCAQGRKSVLYVTGLCPRACFYCPLSEEKNKKDITAINEWETKNTEDIIQEITLCQSRGLGITGGDPLMRIERTTSLITACKQAFGPDFHIHLYTSLNLFIPKLLQPLFEAGLDEIRIHPDLESTTLWERIPNGSRYSWTFGIEIPALPGKEETIRRLITYAKDHVSFVNLNELETSETNAQALAKQGLRKLPGTTHAIEGSRATALRIIDYCKQEKLTPPLTIHFCPSRFKDAVQMRKRLLLRAQSVKHPFDTITEDGMLKRGVLYPDTLVPGTRYRERLAKHRKEALAHLHRIKARITAQHRINPATLIIDENKPRIICPEKTAKRLVPALRHLGLVAAVVEEYPTKDALDVEITFL
;
A
#
# COMPACT_ATOMS: atom_id res chain seq x y z
N MET A 1 8.50 -34.10 37.22
CA MET A 1 9.72 -33.46 36.67
C MET A 1 9.66 -33.57 35.15
N CYS A 2 9.18 -32.51 34.49
CA CYS A 2 8.98 -32.46 33.03
C CYS A 2 9.75 -31.25 32.52
N ALA A 3 10.82 -31.47 31.76
CA ALA A 3 11.67 -30.41 31.21
C ALA A 3 11.22 -30.09 29.79
N GLN A 4 10.68 -28.87 29.60
CA GLN A 4 10.37 -28.29 28.29
C GLN A 4 11.67 -27.90 27.57
N LYS A 5 11.94 -28.51 26.41
CA LYS A 5 12.95 -28.02 25.46
C LYS A 5 12.31 -26.97 24.56
N GLN A 6 12.76 -25.72 24.72
CA GLN A 6 12.48 -24.60 23.82
C GLN A 6 13.10 -24.85 22.45
N LEU A 7 12.29 -24.83 21.39
CA LEU A 7 12.76 -24.78 20.00
C LEU A 7 13.03 -23.32 19.65
N ARG A 8 14.31 -22.95 19.48
CA ARG A 8 14.73 -21.67 18.87
C ARG A 8 14.54 -21.75 17.35
N PRO A 9 14.07 -20.67 16.68
CA PRO A 9 14.06 -20.61 15.23
C PRO A 9 15.49 -20.48 14.67
N PRO A 10 15.76 -20.98 13.46
CA PRO A 10 17.10 -20.98 12.88
C PRO A 10 17.55 -19.55 12.53
N GLN A 11 18.66 -19.13 13.14
CA GLN A 11 19.40 -17.94 12.74
C GLN A 11 20.20 -18.27 11.48
N THR A 12 19.80 -17.71 10.34
CA THR A 12 20.63 -17.73 9.13
C THR A 12 21.37 -16.38 9.07
N PRO A 13 22.70 -16.33 8.97
CA PRO A 13 23.41 -15.07 8.85
C PRO A 13 23.10 -14.43 7.49
N LEU A 14 22.59 -13.20 7.52
CA LEU A 14 22.42 -12.35 6.35
C LEU A 14 23.82 -12.02 5.79
N SER A 15 24.19 -12.69 4.69
CA SER A 15 25.36 -12.33 3.91
C SER A 15 25.11 -10.98 3.23
N SER A 16 25.89 -9.98 3.67
CA SER A 16 25.98 -8.65 3.10
C SER A 16 26.67 -8.71 1.74
N THR A 17 25.99 -8.34 0.66
CA THR A 17 26.49 -7.51 -0.47
C THR A 17 25.49 -7.50 -1.63
N THR A 18 24.44 -6.72 -1.49
CA THR A 18 23.84 -6.01 -2.63
C THR A 18 23.68 -4.57 -2.16
N GLN A 19 24.52 -3.68 -2.68
CA GLN A 19 24.42 -2.25 -2.40
C GLN A 19 23.01 -1.81 -2.78
N ALA A 20 22.22 -1.42 -1.78
CA ALA A 20 20.95 -0.77 -2.01
C ALA A 20 21.19 0.46 -2.89
N PRO A 21 20.40 0.70 -3.95
CA PRO A 21 20.52 1.93 -4.72
C PRO A 21 20.43 3.11 -3.77
N SER A 22 21.33 4.09 -3.94
CA SER A 22 21.40 5.24 -3.05
C SER A 22 20.03 5.91 -2.93
N LEU A 23 19.65 6.32 -1.73
CA LEU A 23 18.40 7.06 -1.46
C LEU A 23 18.21 8.21 -2.47
N ALA A 24 19.30 8.87 -2.87
CA ALA A 24 19.31 9.97 -3.84
C ALA A 24 18.68 9.63 -5.20
N ALA A 25 18.89 8.42 -5.73
CA ALA A 25 18.33 8.00 -7.02
C ALA A 25 16.80 7.77 -6.98
N THR A 26 16.24 7.57 -5.77
CA THR A 26 14.80 7.33 -5.59
C THR A 26 13.98 8.64 -5.60
N PHE A 27 14.61 9.78 -5.31
CA PHE A 27 13.94 11.04 -5.01
C PHE A 27 14.05 12.10 -6.12
N THR A 28 14.51 11.73 -7.33
CA THR A 28 14.84 12.68 -8.40
C THR A 28 13.69 13.61 -8.84
N GLU A 29 12.44 13.26 -8.52
CA GLU A 29 11.27 14.09 -8.85
C GLU A 29 10.64 14.82 -7.67
N THR A 30 10.96 14.38 -6.44
CA THR A 30 10.47 14.98 -5.20
C THR A 30 11.33 16.19 -4.85
N ILE A 31 10.76 17.20 -4.21
CA ILE A 31 11.50 18.40 -3.81
C ILE A 31 11.29 18.60 -2.32
N THR A 32 12.37 18.84 -1.59
CA THR A 32 12.29 19.12 -0.16
C THR A 32 13.24 20.22 0.27
N THR A 33 12.86 20.98 1.28
CA THR A 33 13.68 22.06 1.88
C THR A 33 14.48 21.61 3.09
N GLY A 34 14.27 20.39 3.58
CA GLY A 34 14.89 19.87 4.79
C GLY A 34 14.83 18.33 4.86
N PRO A 35 15.16 17.73 6.02
CA PRO A 35 15.08 16.28 6.19
C PRO A 35 13.64 15.78 6.06
N LEU A 36 13.42 14.77 5.22
CA LEU A 36 12.10 14.16 5.08
C LEU A 36 11.65 13.52 6.40
N PRO A 37 10.35 13.61 6.76
CA PRO A 37 9.83 12.90 7.91
C PRO A 37 10.01 11.39 7.70
N LYS A 38 10.27 10.66 8.80
CA LYS A 38 10.52 9.20 8.79
C LYS A 38 9.43 8.47 8.00
N GLY A 39 8.19 8.96 8.10
CA GLY A 39 7.10 8.41 7.34
C GLY A 39 7.25 8.46 5.81
N CYS A 40 7.79 9.54 5.25
CA CYS A 40 8.06 9.69 3.81
C CYS A 40 9.29 8.88 3.38
N VAL A 41 10.32 8.77 4.22
CA VAL A 41 11.51 7.95 3.95
C VAL A 41 11.12 6.47 3.77
N LEU A 42 10.32 5.92 4.69
CA LEU A 42 9.85 4.54 4.60
C LEU A 42 8.97 4.29 3.37
N CYS A 43 8.15 5.29 3.02
CA CYS A 43 7.30 5.27 1.82
C CYS A 43 8.16 5.10 0.55
N ALA A 44 9.21 5.93 0.41
CA ALA A 44 10.14 5.88 -0.71
C ALA A 44 10.93 4.57 -0.83
N GLN A 45 11.09 3.86 0.29
CA GLN A 45 11.75 2.56 0.34
C GLN A 45 10.80 1.39 0.03
N GLY A 46 9.50 1.64 -0.16
CA GLY A 46 8.48 0.58 -0.28
C GLY A 46 8.24 -0.18 1.02
N ARG A 47 8.78 0.30 2.15
CA ARG A 47 8.76 -0.38 3.47
C ARG A 47 7.55 0.03 4.32
N LYS A 48 6.46 0.42 3.68
CA LYS A 48 5.27 0.93 4.36
C LYS A 48 4.01 0.31 3.79
N SER A 49 3.28 -0.39 4.66
CA SER A 49 1.93 -0.86 4.35
C SER A 49 0.93 0.28 4.58
N VAL A 50 -0.19 0.23 3.86
CA VAL A 50 -1.28 1.20 3.99
C VAL A 50 -2.50 0.49 4.56
N LEU A 51 -2.91 0.91 5.76
CA LEU A 51 -4.09 0.44 6.45
C LEU A 51 -5.21 1.46 6.28
N TYR A 52 -6.25 1.05 5.56
CA TYR A 52 -7.52 1.73 5.46
C TYR A 52 -8.42 1.27 6.61
N VAL A 53 -8.74 2.15 7.57
CA VAL A 53 -9.51 1.75 8.77
C VAL A 53 -11.02 1.85 8.56
N THR A 54 -11.45 2.85 7.82
CA THR A 54 -12.86 3.14 7.52
C THR A 54 -12.94 4.16 6.40
N GLY A 55 -14.00 4.14 5.61
CA GLY A 55 -14.31 5.19 4.62
C GLY A 55 -15.25 6.27 5.10
N LEU A 56 -15.71 6.16 6.35
CA LEU A 56 -16.47 7.23 6.98
C LEU A 56 -15.58 8.45 7.19
N CYS A 57 -16.11 9.61 6.85
CA CYS A 57 -15.40 10.89 6.97
C CYS A 57 -16.44 11.99 7.21
N PRO A 58 -16.19 12.95 8.13
CA PRO A 58 -17.05 14.10 8.31
C PRO A 58 -16.95 15.11 7.15
N ARG A 59 -15.93 15.00 6.29
CA ARG A 59 -15.72 15.89 5.15
C ARG A 59 -16.30 15.31 3.85
N ALA A 60 -16.53 16.20 2.89
CA ALA A 60 -16.96 15.89 1.53
C ALA A 60 -16.14 16.71 0.52
N CYS A 61 -14.81 16.51 0.54
CA CYS A 61 -13.89 17.25 -0.33
C CYS A 61 -14.21 16.97 -1.80
N PHE A 62 -14.31 18.01 -2.63
CA PHE A 62 -14.54 17.85 -4.07
C PHE A 62 -13.41 17.10 -4.79
N TYR A 63 -12.21 17.08 -4.19
CA TYR A 63 -11.03 16.38 -4.70
C TYR A 63 -10.80 14.99 -4.05
N CYS A 64 -11.74 14.47 -3.26
CA CYS A 64 -11.56 13.19 -2.55
C CYS A 64 -11.26 12.04 -3.52
N PRO A 65 -10.08 11.38 -3.45
CA PRO A 65 -9.69 10.37 -4.43
C PRO A 65 -10.25 8.97 -4.13
N LEU A 66 -11.01 8.79 -3.05
CA LEU A 66 -11.51 7.48 -2.63
C LEU A 66 -12.45 6.87 -3.67
N SER A 67 -12.27 5.59 -3.95
CA SER A 67 -13.12 4.82 -4.88
C SER A 67 -14.55 4.64 -4.33
N GLU A 68 -15.48 4.26 -5.19
CA GLU A 68 -16.88 4.05 -4.81
C GLU A 68 -17.05 2.88 -3.82
N GLU A 69 -16.21 1.86 -3.90
CA GLU A 69 -16.17 0.71 -2.99
C GLU A 69 -15.74 1.10 -1.57
N LYS A 70 -15.07 2.23 -1.41
CA LYS A 70 -14.46 2.66 -0.15
C LYS A 70 -15.16 3.89 0.44
N ASN A 71 -15.47 4.88 -0.39
CA ASN A 71 -15.99 6.16 0.05
C ASN A 71 -17.30 6.01 0.83
N LYS A 72 -17.34 6.57 2.05
CA LYS A 72 -18.49 6.50 2.98
C LYS A 72 -18.93 5.09 3.38
N LYS A 73 -18.09 4.07 3.19
CA LYS A 73 -18.35 2.70 3.64
C LYS A 73 -17.46 2.34 4.82
N ASP A 74 -18.03 1.67 5.82
CA ASP A 74 -17.28 1.24 7.00
C ASP A 74 -16.59 -0.11 6.77
N ILE A 75 -15.56 -0.10 5.94
CA ILE A 75 -14.73 -1.27 5.63
C ILE A 75 -13.27 -1.02 6.06
N THR A 76 -12.59 -2.10 6.42
CA THR A 76 -11.15 -2.09 6.77
C THR A 76 -10.38 -2.85 5.69
N ALA A 77 -9.26 -2.29 5.23
CA ALA A 77 -8.41 -2.95 4.24
C ALA A 77 -6.91 -2.69 4.48
N ILE A 78 -6.06 -3.65 4.14
CA ILE A 78 -4.60 -3.55 4.20
C ILE A 78 -4.01 -3.74 2.81
N ASN A 79 -3.29 -2.75 2.29
CA ASN A 79 -2.77 -2.75 0.92
C ASN A 79 -3.84 -3.16 -0.13
N GLU A 80 -5.03 -2.58 -0.05
CA GLU A 80 -6.22 -2.88 -0.89
C GLU A 80 -7.01 -4.15 -0.54
N TRP A 81 -6.50 -5.03 0.33
CA TRP A 81 -7.20 -6.25 0.76
C TRP A 81 -8.17 -5.98 1.90
N GLU A 82 -9.47 -6.08 1.65
CA GLU A 82 -10.48 -6.02 2.70
C GLU A 82 -10.28 -7.16 3.72
N THR A 83 -10.31 -6.83 5.00
CA THR A 83 -10.27 -7.80 6.07
C THR A 83 -11.00 -7.27 7.31
N LYS A 84 -11.51 -8.21 8.11
CA LYS A 84 -12.08 -7.96 9.44
C LYS A 84 -11.17 -8.44 10.57
N ASN A 85 -10.05 -9.09 10.24
CA ASN A 85 -9.18 -9.77 11.19
C ASN A 85 -7.85 -9.01 11.31
N THR A 86 -7.41 -8.78 12.54
CA THR A 86 -6.13 -8.13 12.82
C THR A 86 -4.95 -8.99 12.38
N GLU A 87 -5.11 -10.31 12.41
CA GLU A 87 -4.09 -11.29 12.02
C GLU A 87 -3.76 -11.18 10.53
N ASP A 88 -4.76 -10.99 9.67
CA ASP A 88 -4.55 -10.76 8.24
C ASP A 88 -3.72 -9.48 8.01
N ILE A 89 -3.96 -8.42 8.81
CA ILE A 89 -3.21 -7.16 8.74
C ILE A 89 -1.75 -7.37 9.13
N ILE A 90 -1.49 -8.06 10.24
CA ILE A 90 -0.15 -8.38 10.71
C ILE A 90 0.58 -9.26 9.69
N GLN A 91 -0.09 -10.27 9.14
CA GLN A 91 0.46 -11.13 8.10
C GLN A 91 0.84 -10.33 6.86
N GLU A 92 -0.04 -9.44 6.39
CA GLU A 92 0.20 -8.61 5.22
C GLU A 92 1.39 -7.65 5.40
N ILE A 93 1.51 -7.04 6.58
CA ILE A 93 2.67 -6.21 6.97
C ILE A 93 3.96 -7.02 6.92
N THR A 94 3.92 -8.26 7.44
CA THR A 94 5.07 -9.17 7.47
C THR A 94 5.48 -9.59 6.05
N LEU A 95 4.53 -9.99 5.22
CA LEU A 95 4.78 -10.40 3.83
C LEU A 95 5.34 -9.25 2.98
N CYS A 96 4.87 -8.02 3.21
CA CYS A 96 5.43 -6.84 2.57
C CYS A 96 6.79 -6.39 3.14
N GLN A 97 7.29 -7.06 4.19
CA GLN A 97 8.49 -6.70 4.93
C GLN A 97 8.49 -5.21 5.36
N SER A 98 7.32 -4.73 5.73
CA SER A 98 7.10 -3.34 6.11
C SER A 98 7.82 -3.04 7.42
N ARG A 99 8.34 -1.82 7.53
CA ARG A 99 8.95 -1.25 8.75
C ARG A 99 8.12 -0.09 9.32
N GLY A 100 6.98 0.16 8.72
CA GLY A 100 5.99 1.09 9.22
C GLY A 100 4.63 0.91 8.56
N LEU A 101 3.66 1.66 9.08
CA LEU A 101 2.26 1.61 8.68
C LEU A 101 1.74 3.04 8.44
N GLY A 102 0.94 3.20 7.40
CA GLY A 102 0.12 4.39 7.17
C GLY A 102 -1.33 4.11 7.40
N ILE A 103 -1.92 4.80 8.37
CA ILE A 103 -3.32 4.68 8.73
C ILE A 103 -4.10 5.80 8.03
N THR A 104 -4.95 5.40 7.09
CA THR A 104 -5.74 6.28 6.23
C THR A 104 -7.18 5.78 6.14
N GLY A 105 -7.97 6.36 5.25
CA GLY A 105 -9.40 6.11 5.19
C GLY A 105 -10.16 7.25 4.56
N GLY A 106 -11.40 7.40 5.03
CA GLY A 106 -12.05 8.69 5.12
C GLY A 106 -11.42 9.53 6.24
N ASP A 107 -11.78 9.25 7.49
CA ASP A 107 -11.10 9.78 8.68
C ASP A 107 -11.01 8.68 9.75
N PRO A 108 -9.81 8.15 10.06
CA PRO A 108 -9.63 7.09 11.06
C PRO A 108 -10.23 7.42 12.43
N LEU A 109 -10.32 8.70 12.80
CA LEU A 109 -10.88 9.12 14.10
C LEU A 109 -12.39 8.88 14.18
N MET A 110 -13.08 8.63 13.05
CA MET A 110 -14.49 8.15 13.04
C MET A 110 -14.65 6.76 13.66
N ARG A 111 -13.54 6.02 13.82
CA ARG A 111 -13.45 4.68 14.41
C ARG A 111 -12.25 4.65 15.36
N ILE A 112 -12.27 5.52 16.36
CA ILE A 112 -11.13 5.72 17.26
C ILE A 112 -10.72 4.44 18.00
N GLU A 113 -11.69 3.66 18.51
CA GLU A 113 -11.41 2.41 19.23
C GLU A 113 -10.77 1.37 18.30
N ARG A 114 -11.25 1.26 17.05
CA ARG A 114 -10.65 0.36 16.05
C ARG A 114 -9.24 0.82 15.71
N THR A 115 -9.06 2.12 15.52
CA THR A 115 -7.77 2.71 15.18
C THR A 115 -6.73 2.45 16.26
N THR A 116 -7.03 2.77 17.52
CA THR A 116 -6.11 2.55 18.65
C THR A 116 -5.83 1.06 18.86
N SER A 117 -6.85 0.20 18.78
CA SER A 117 -6.66 -1.26 18.87
C SER A 117 -5.68 -1.78 17.82
N LEU A 118 -5.80 -1.31 16.57
CA LEU A 118 -4.90 -1.72 15.48
C LEU A 118 -3.48 -1.17 15.64
N ILE A 119 -3.33 0.07 16.14
CA ILE A 119 -2.01 0.64 16.48
C ILE A 119 -1.34 -0.23 17.54
N THR A 120 -2.03 -0.51 18.65
CA THR A 120 -1.51 -1.33 19.75
C THR A 120 -1.12 -2.72 19.27
N ALA A 121 -1.97 -3.39 18.48
CA ALA A 121 -1.68 -4.71 17.94
C ALA A 121 -0.42 -4.70 17.06
N CYS A 122 -0.23 -3.68 16.22
CA CYS A 122 0.96 -3.53 15.39
C CYS A 122 2.21 -3.28 16.24
N LYS A 123 2.14 -2.41 17.26
CA LYS A 123 3.26 -2.16 18.18
C LYS A 123 3.63 -3.41 18.98
N GLN A 124 2.67 -4.23 19.38
CA GLN A 124 2.91 -5.51 20.04
C GLN A 124 3.58 -6.52 19.10
N ALA A 125 3.13 -6.61 17.85
CA ALA A 125 3.66 -7.57 16.88
C ALA A 125 5.06 -7.20 16.35
N PHE A 126 5.34 -5.91 16.14
CA PHE A 126 6.55 -5.44 15.46
C PHE A 126 7.51 -4.63 16.34
N GLY A 127 7.12 -4.38 17.59
CA GLY A 127 7.92 -3.64 18.57
C GLY A 127 7.65 -2.12 18.58
N PRO A 128 8.15 -1.42 19.61
CA PRO A 128 7.91 0.01 19.81
C PRO A 128 8.47 0.89 18.69
N ASP A 129 9.54 0.46 18.01
CA ASP A 129 10.20 1.24 16.94
C ASP A 129 9.50 1.17 15.57
N PHE A 130 8.51 0.28 15.43
CA PHE A 130 7.74 0.13 14.20
C PHE A 130 6.91 1.39 13.94
N HIS A 131 7.24 2.13 12.88
CA HIS A 131 6.75 3.49 12.71
C HIS A 131 5.33 3.55 12.13
N ILE A 132 4.40 4.09 12.90
CA ILE A 132 3.00 4.25 12.52
C ILE A 132 2.70 5.74 12.37
N HIS A 133 2.16 6.10 11.21
CA HIS A 133 1.62 7.44 11.00
C HIS A 133 0.15 7.40 10.60
N LEU A 134 -0.58 8.45 10.94
CA LEU A 134 -2.02 8.54 10.72
C LEU A 134 -2.41 9.85 10.03
N TYR A 135 -3.34 9.76 9.08
CA TYR A 135 -3.97 10.91 8.43
C TYR A 135 -5.31 11.24 9.07
N THR A 136 -5.60 12.52 9.31
CA THR A 136 -6.90 12.96 9.87
C THR A 136 -7.30 14.34 9.38
N SER A 137 -8.60 14.66 9.43
CA SER A 137 -9.08 16.03 9.27
C SER A 137 -9.04 16.82 10.58
N LEU A 138 -9.23 18.15 10.52
CA LEU A 138 -9.40 18.98 11.72
C LEU A 138 -10.78 18.83 12.39
N ASN A 139 -11.77 18.24 11.71
CA ASN A 139 -13.13 18.07 12.22
C ASN A 139 -13.19 17.22 13.51
N LEU A 140 -12.28 16.25 13.64
CA LEU A 140 -12.17 15.36 14.80
C LEU A 140 -10.87 15.58 15.60
N PHE A 141 -10.10 16.61 15.27
CA PHE A 141 -8.78 16.88 15.86
C PHE A 141 -8.88 17.57 17.22
N ILE A 142 -9.46 16.88 18.20
CA ILE A 142 -9.71 17.36 19.57
C ILE A 142 -8.97 16.49 20.60
N PRO A 143 -8.55 17.04 21.75
CA PRO A 143 -7.73 16.31 22.73
C PRO A 143 -8.30 14.94 23.16
N LYS A 144 -9.63 14.85 23.31
CA LYS A 144 -10.32 13.61 23.68
C LYS A 144 -10.05 12.45 22.71
N LEU A 145 -9.84 12.74 21.43
CA LEU A 145 -9.55 11.73 20.39
C LEU A 145 -8.05 11.57 20.12
N LEU A 146 -7.24 12.59 20.45
CA LEU A 146 -5.79 12.54 20.28
C LEU A 146 -5.09 11.76 21.42
N GLN A 147 -5.54 11.92 22.66
CA GLN A 147 -4.95 11.24 23.81
C GLN A 147 -4.89 9.71 23.65
N PRO A 148 -5.97 9.02 23.23
CA PRO A 148 -5.92 7.57 23.04
C PRO A 148 -4.98 7.12 21.92
N LEU A 149 -4.80 7.93 20.86
CA LEU A 149 -3.83 7.63 19.79
C LEU A 149 -2.40 7.68 20.32
N PHE A 150 -2.10 8.64 21.19
CA PHE A 150 -0.79 8.80 21.79
C PHE A 150 -0.46 7.61 22.70
N GLU A 151 -1.42 7.26 23.56
CA GLU A 151 -1.32 6.11 24.47
C GLU A 151 -1.20 4.77 23.74
N ALA A 152 -1.83 4.63 22.57
CA ALA A 152 -1.66 3.45 21.72
C ALA A 152 -0.26 3.36 21.07
N GLY A 153 0.53 4.45 21.10
CA GLY A 153 1.88 4.50 20.57
C GLY A 153 1.99 5.05 19.14
N LEU A 154 1.10 5.94 18.71
CA LEU A 154 1.23 6.60 17.40
C LEU A 154 2.52 7.47 17.35
N ASP A 155 3.33 7.29 16.30
CA ASP A 155 4.63 8.00 16.17
C ASP A 155 4.53 9.32 15.40
N GLU A 156 3.60 9.43 14.46
CA GLU A 156 3.47 10.57 13.56
C GLU A 156 2.01 10.83 13.20
N ILE A 157 1.56 12.09 13.22
CA ILE A 157 0.21 12.47 12.82
C ILE A 157 0.25 13.56 11.75
N ARG A 158 -0.58 13.40 10.71
CA ARG A 158 -0.69 14.31 9.57
C ARG A 158 -2.11 14.84 9.49
N ILE A 159 -2.27 16.13 9.67
CA ILE A 159 -3.56 16.79 9.49
C ILE A 159 -3.77 17.21 8.05
N HIS A 160 -5.02 17.13 7.60
CA HIS A 160 -5.50 17.66 6.33
C HIS A 160 -6.53 18.77 6.59
N PRO A 161 -6.08 20.03 6.81
CA PRO A 161 -6.97 21.18 6.97
C PRO A 161 -7.87 21.43 5.75
N ASP A 162 -8.97 22.14 5.95
CA ASP A 162 -9.73 22.65 4.82
C ASP A 162 -9.00 23.84 4.19
N LEU A 163 -8.88 23.84 2.86
CA LEU A 163 -8.29 24.95 2.11
C LEU A 163 -9.35 25.97 1.66
N GLU A 164 -10.63 25.65 1.82
CA GLU A 164 -11.74 26.57 1.58
C GLU A 164 -12.22 27.27 2.86
N SER A 165 -11.78 26.82 4.04
CA SER A 165 -12.20 27.38 5.33
C SER A 165 -11.10 27.35 6.39
N THR A 166 -10.97 28.44 7.13
CA THR A 166 -10.05 28.55 8.27
C THR A 166 -10.71 28.26 9.62
N THR A 167 -12.00 27.91 9.64
CA THR A 167 -12.84 27.84 10.85
C THR A 167 -12.43 26.80 11.89
N LEU A 168 -11.51 25.89 11.54
CA LEU A 168 -11.02 24.84 12.43
C LEU A 168 -9.51 24.95 12.71
N TRP A 169 -8.84 25.99 12.21
CA TRP A 169 -7.39 26.14 12.36
C TRP A 169 -6.97 26.28 13.83
N GLU A 170 -7.84 26.80 14.69
CA GLU A 170 -7.63 26.89 16.14
C GLU A 170 -7.41 25.53 16.81
N ARG A 171 -7.70 24.43 16.12
CA ARG A 171 -7.42 23.06 16.59
C ARG A 171 -6.01 22.58 16.28
N ILE A 172 -5.28 23.21 15.36
CA ILE A 172 -3.92 22.83 14.98
C ILE A 172 -2.99 22.71 16.22
N PRO A 173 -2.99 23.66 17.18
CA PRO A 173 -2.15 23.56 18.38
C PRO A 173 -2.42 22.34 19.28
N ASN A 174 -3.53 21.61 19.09
CA ASN A 174 -3.78 20.38 19.85
C ASN A 174 -2.75 19.29 19.53
N GLY A 175 -2.23 19.26 18.30
CA GLY A 175 -1.29 18.23 17.86
C GLY A 175 0.11 18.39 18.45
N SER A 176 0.53 19.61 18.78
CA SER A 176 1.86 19.91 19.33
C SER A 176 1.96 19.66 20.84
N ARG A 177 0.90 19.15 21.49
CA ARG A 177 0.89 18.81 22.92
C ARG A 177 1.52 17.45 23.24
N TYR A 178 1.91 16.71 22.21
CA TYR A 178 2.39 15.33 22.28
C TYR A 178 3.77 15.22 21.65
N SER A 179 4.53 14.19 22.02
CA SER A 179 5.91 13.99 21.55
C SER A 179 6.02 13.28 20.20
N TRP A 180 4.91 12.96 19.54
CA TRP A 180 4.93 12.43 18.18
C TRP A 180 5.43 13.47 17.18
N THR A 181 5.77 13.03 15.97
CA THR A 181 6.03 13.96 14.86
C THR A 181 4.69 14.49 14.32
N PHE A 182 4.54 15.80 14.22
CA PHE A 182 3.31 16.43 13.76
C PHE A 182 3.53 17.21 12.46
N GLY A 183 2.71 16.95 11.45
CA GLY A 183 2.81 17.61 10.15
C GLY A 183 1.46 17.93 9.51
N ILE A 184 1.52 18.75 8.45
CA ILE A 184 0.39 18.99 7.56
C ILE A 184 0.60 18.16 6.28
N GLU A 185 -0.47 17.58 5.75
CA GLU A 185 -0.49 17.03 4.40
C GLU A 185 -1.71 17.52 3.64
N ILE A 186 -1.48 18.19 2.52
CA ILE A 186 -2.52 18.80 1.69
C ILE A 186 -2.19 18.64 0.20
N PRO A 187 -3.19 18.65 -0.69
CA PRO A 187 -2.91 18.76 -2.11
C PRO A 187 -2.35 20.15 -2.43
N ALA A 188 -1.43 20.20 -3.38
CA ALA A 188 -1.00 21.43 -4.03
C ALA A 188 -2.10 21.87 -5.01
N LEU A 189 -3.16 22.46 -4.47
CA LEU A 189 -4.37 22.82 -5.20
C LEU A 189 -4.14 24.08 -6.06
N PRO A 190 -4.24 24.01 -7.40
CA PRO A 190 -4.03 25.18 -8.26
C PRO A 190 -4.93 26.36 -7.90
N GLY A 191 -4.36 27.56 -7.87
CA GLY A 191 -5.08 28.80 -7.54
C GLY A 191 -5.32 29.02 -6.03
N LYS A 192 -4.81 28.15 -5.16
CA LYS A 192 -4.94 28.27 -3.69
C LYS A 192 -3.62 28.61 -2.99
N GLU A 193 -2.65 29.16 -3.71
CA GLU A 193 -1.33 29.52 -3.19
C GLU A 193 -1.43 30.38 -1.94
N GLU A 194 -2.24 31.44 -1.99
CA GLU A 194 -2.36 32.38 -0.86
C GLU A 194 -2.94 31.70 0.38
N THR A 195 -3.97 30.85 0.22
CA THR A 195 -4.52 30.10 1.35
C THR A 195 -3.51 29.11 1.94
N ILE A 196 -2.73 28.43 1.09
CA ILE A 196 -1.67 27.52 1.53
C ILE A 196 -0.59 28.29 2.29
N ARG A 197 -0.17 29.47 1.80
CA ARG A 197 0.80 30.34 2.49
C ARG A 197 0.29 30.74 3.87
N ARG A 198 -0.96 31.21 3.96
CA ARG A 198 -1.58 31.58 5.24
C ARG A 198 -1.63 30.40 6.22
N LEU A 199 -1.98 29.20 5.74
CA LEU A 199 -1.99 28.00 6.57
C LEU A 199 -0.60 27.66 7.10
N ILE A 200 0.42 27.68 6.23
CA ILE A 200 1.80 27.41 6.62
C ILE A 200 2.28 28.43 7.64
N THR A 201 2.06 29.72 7.39
CA THR A 201 2.43 30.81 8.31
C THR A 201 1.74 30.65 9.66
N TYR A 202 0.46 30.25 9.69
CA TYR A 202 -0.28 30.01 10.93
C TYR A 202 0.25 28.80 11.70
N ALA A 203 0.58 27.71 11.00
CA ALA A 203 0.92 26.43 11.62
C ALA A 203 2.41 26.25 11.91
N LYS A 204 3.30 27.09 11.38
CA LYS A 204 4.77 26.88 11.38
C LYS A 204 5.38 26.59 12.75
N ASP A 205 4.82 27.15 13.83
CA ASP A 205 5.33 26.99 15.19
C ASP A 205 4.77 25.73 15.88
N HIS A 206 3.85 25.03 15.23
CA HIS A 206 3.18 23.83 15.75
C HIS A 206 3.58 22.54 15.03
N VAL A 207 4.06 22.62 13.79
CA VAL A 207 4.35 21.45 12.95
C VAL A 207 5.82 21.36 12.55
N SER A 208 6.32 20.15 12.36
CA SER A 208 7.69 19.89 11.92
C SER A 208 7.84 19.85 10.40
N PHE A 209 6.75 19.56 9.68
CA PHE A 209 6.77 19.50 8.22
C PHE A 209 5.41 19.79 7.56
N VAL A 210 5.46 20.14 6.27
CA VAL A 210 4.32 20.27 5.37
C VAL A 210 4.57 19.45 4.11
N ASN A 211 3.73 18.46 3.87
CA ASN A 211 3.68 17.70 2.64
C ASN A 211 2.66 18.31 1.67
N LEU A 212 3.15 18.70 0.50
CA LEU A 212 2.37 19.15 -0.64
C LEU A 212 2.29 17.98 -1.62
N ASN A 213 1.14 17.31 -1.68
CA ASN A 213 0.92 16.24 -2.64
C ASN A 213 0.50 16.84 -3.98
N GLU A 214 1.07 16.35 -5.08
CA GLU A 214 0.51 16.64 -6.40
C GLU A 214 -0.95 16.17 -6.44
N LEU A 215 -1.84 17.04 -6.89
CA LEU A 215 -3.26 16.77 -6.95
C LEU A 215 -3.56 15.76 -8.05
N GLU A 216 -4.39 14.78 -7.71
CA GLU A 216 -4.71 13.65 -8.58
C GLU A 216 -6.20 13.59 -8.92
N THR A 217 -6.49 13.18 -10.15
CA THR A 217 -7.83 12.79 -10.57
C THR A 217 -8.03 11.27 -10.42
N SER A 218 -9.21 10.91 -9.91
CA SER A 218 -9.75 9.57 -9.82
C SER A 218 -11.10 9.52 -10.55
N GLU A 219 -11.61 8.32 -10.77
CA GLU A 219 -12.95 8.09 -11.35
C GLU A 219 -14.04 8.84 -10.57
N THR A 220 -13.93 8.87 -9.25
CA THR A 220 -14.93 9.47 -8.34
C THR A 220 -14.84 10.98 -8.22
N ASN A 221 -13.70 11.60 -8.51
CA ASN A 221 -13.52 13.05 -8.35
C ASN A 221 -13.39 13.82 -9.67
N ALA A 222 -13.20 13.13 -10.81
CA ALA A 222 -12.90 13.76 -12.10
C ALA A 222 -13.94 14.81 -12.50
N GLN A 223 -15.23 14.50 -12.35
CA GLN A 223 -16.31 15.43 -12.69
C GLN A 223 -16.31 16.66 -11.76
N ALA A 224 -16.07 16.47 -10.47
CA ALA A 224 -16.04 17.55 -9.49
C ALA A 224 -14.84 18.47 -9.71
N LEU A 225 -13.66 17.91 -10.01
CA LEU A 225 -12.46 18.67 -10.40
C LEU A 225 -12.70 19.47 -11.68
N ALA A 226 -13.29 18.86 -12.71
CA ALA A 226 -13.60 19.55 -13.96
C ALA A 226 -14.56 20.74 -13.77
N LYS A 227 -15.56 20.61 -12.88
CA LYS A 227 -16.47 21.72 -12.50
C LYS A 227 -15.74 22.87 -11.80
N GLN A 228 -14.61 22.60 -11.15
CA GLN A 228 -13.72 23.61 -10.55
C GLN A 228 -12.69 24.15 -11.56
N GLY A 229 -12.79 23.78 -12.84
CA GLY A 229 -11.84 24.19 -13.89
C GLY A 229 -10.49 23.46 -13.83
N LEU A 230 -10.35 22.45 -12.97
CA LEU A 230 -9.11 21.69 -12.80
C LEU A 230 -9.09 20.50 -13.77
N ARG A 231 -8.08 20.47 -14.65
CA ARG A 231 -7.97 19.48 -15.72
C ARG A 231 -6.79 18.54 -15.48
N LYS A 232 -6.93 17.30 -15.95
CA LYS A 232 -5.83 16.34 -15.97
C LYS A 232 -4.70 16.86 -16.87
N LEU A 233 -3.47 16.79 -16.38
CA LEU A 233 -2.27 17.13 -17.13
C LEU A 233 -2.09 16.11 -18.28
N PRO A 234 -2.02 16.56 -19.55
CA PRO A 234 -1.81 15.68 -20.69
C PRO A 234 -0.54 14.83 -20.55
N GLY A 235 -0.61 13.57 -21.01
CA GLY A 235 0.52 12.63 -20.93
C GLY A 235 0.76 12.03 -19.54
N THR A 236 -0.08 12.33 -18.55
CA THR A 236 -0.01 11.71 -17.21
C THR A 236 -1.22 10.82 -16.92
N THR A 237 -1.04 9.86 -16.01
CA THR A 237 -2.11 8.95 -15.57
C THR A 237 -3.15 9.69 -14.75
N HIS A 238 -2.72 10.44 -13.73
CA HIS A 238 -3.63 11.02 -12.73
C HIS A 238 -3.35 12.49 -12.37
N ALA A 239 -2.22 13.10 -12.75
CA ALA A 239 -1.85 14.42 -12.24
C ALA A 239 -2.75 15.55 -12.78
N ILE A 240 -3.02 16.56 -11.95
CA ILE A 240 -3.75 17.78 -12.34
C ILE A 240 -2.77 18.87 -12.80
N GLU A 241 -3.13 19.54 -13.90
CA GLU A 241 -2.39 20.65 -14.46
C GLU A 241 -2.22 21.80 -13.45
N GLY A 242 -1.01 22.37 -13.40
CA GLY A 242 -0.67 23.47 -12.49
C GLY A 242 -0.37 23.05 -11.04
N SER A 243 -0.70 21.83 -10.62
CA SER A 243 -0.51 21.39 -9.22
C SER A 243 0.96 21.40 -8.78
N ARG A 244 1.85 20.83 -9.60
CA ARG A 244 3.30 20.91 -9.38
C ARG A 244 3.79 22.36 -9.30
N ALA A 245 3.34 23.22 -10.21
CA ALA A 245 3.75 24.62 -10.24
C ALA A 245 3.30 25.37 -8.96
N THR A 246 2.10 25.09 -8.45
CA THR A 246 1.64 25.58 -7.16
C THR A 246 2.56 25.14 -6.03
N ALA A 247 2.92 23.84 -5.96
CA ALA A 247 3.81 23.35 -4.93
C ALA A 247 5.19 24.05 -4.95
N LEU A 248 5.76 24.24 -6.15
CA LEU A 248 7.03 24.95 -6.33
C LEU A 248 6.96 26.39 -5.84
N ARG A 249 5.90 27.14 -6.20
CA ARG A 249 5.68 28.51 -5.72
C ARG A 249 5.58 28.61 -4.20
N ILE A 250 4.99 27.60 -3.56
CA ILE A 250 4.91 27.54 -2.09
C ILE A 250 6.29 27.26 -1.49
N ILE A 251 7.04 26.30 -2.04
CA ILE A 251 8.40 26.01 -1.59
C ILE A 251 9.29 27.24 -1.71
N ASP A 252 9.23 27.96 -2.83
CA ASP A 252 10.02 29.17 -3.05
C ASP A 252 9.63 30.30 -2.09
N TYR A 253 8.34 30.50 -1.84
CA TYR A 253 7.85 31.41 -0.81
C TYR A 253 8.41 31.05 0.58
N CYS A 254 8.32 29.79 1.00
CA CYS A 254 8.80 29.38 2.32
C CYS A 254 10.33 29.58 2.48
N LYS A 255 11.09 29.46 1.39
CA LYS A 255 12.53 29.78 1.38
C LYS A 255 12.77 31.29 1.50
N GLN A 256 12.04 32.11 0.74
CA GLN A 256 12.15 33.57 0.76
C GLN A 256 11.82 34.15 2.13
N GLU A 257 10.74 33.67 2.75
CA GLU A 257 10.31 34.03 4.10
C GLU A 257 11.15 33.40 5.21
N LYS A 258 12.22 32.66 4.86
CA LYS A 258 13.13 31.98 5.79
C LYS A 258 12.39 31.09 6.80
N LEU A 259 11.29 30.46 6.36
CA LEU A 259 10.56 29.48 7.16
C LEU A 259 11.30 28.13 7.21
N THR A 260 12.23 27.92 6.28
CA THR A 260 12.96 26.67 6.09
C THR A 260 14.47 26.90 6.17
N PRO A 261 15.22 26.17 7.01
CA PRO A 261 14.80 25.54 8.28
C PRO A 261 14.26 26.58 9.30
N PRO A 262 13.43 26.18 10.30
CA PRO A 262 13.26 24.83 10.84
C PRO A 262 12.12 23.99 10.22
N LEU A 263 11.21 24.57 9.45
CA LEU A 263 10.07 23.84 8.89
C LEU A 263 10.46 23.10 7.60
N THR A 264 10.24 21.79 7.51
CA THR A 264 10.47 21.05 6.27
C THR A 264 9.24 21.14 5.35
N ILE A 265 9.42 21.62 4.12
CA ILE A 265 8.41 21.57 3.07
C ILE A 265 8.82 20.48 2.09
N HIS A 266 7.89 19.59 1.76
CA HIS A 266 8.14 18.47 0.85
C HIS A 266 7.04 18.36 -0.18
N PHE A 267 7.42 18.33 -1.45
CA PHE A 267 6.53 18.04 -2.57
C PHE A 267 6.62 16.57 -2.98
N CYS A 268 5.48 15.89 -2.94
CA CYS A 268 5.31 14.48 -3.32
C CYS A 268 4.58 14.38 -4.67
N PRO A 269 5.25 13.96 -5.76
CA PRO A 269 4.65 13.80 -7.08
C PRO A 269 3.64 12.63 -7.10
N SER A 270 2.62 12.71 -7.94
CA SER A 270 1.67 11.62 -8.18
C SER A 270 2.39 10.40 -8.75
N ARG A 271 3.22 10.61 -9.79
CA ARG A 271 3.98 9.55 -10.47
C ARG A 271 4.87 8.73 -9.53
N PHE A 272 5.36 9.35 -8.46
CA PHE A 272 6.20 8.69 -7.46
C PHE A 272 5.46 7.57 -6.72
N LYS A 273 4.14 7.71 -6.51
CA LYS A 273 3.33 6.70 -5.81
C LYS A 273 3.29 5.38 -6.59
N ASP A 274 3.07 5.44 -7.89
CA ASP A 274 2.95 4.24 -8.73
C ASP A 274 4.32 3.71 -9.14
N ALA A 275 5.17 4.58 -9.72
CA ALA A 275 6.43 4.17 -10.32
C ALA A 275 7.48 3.72 -9.29
N VAL A 276 7.38 4.21 -8.05
CA VAL A 276 8.39 3.96 -7.02
C VAL A 276 7.80 3.27 -5.81
N GLN A 277 6.83 3.89 -5.12
CA GLN A 277 6.34 3.38 -3.84
C GLN A 277 5.64 2.01 -4.02
N MET A 278 4.68 1.91 -4.96
CA MET A 278 3.95 0.68 -5.21
C MET A 278 4.87 -0.42 -5.74
N ARG A 279 5.66 -0.13 -6.78
CA ARG A 279 6.62 -1.07 -7.37
C ARG A 279 7.58 -1.66 -6.32
N LYS A 280 8.19 -0.83 -5.47
CA LYS A 280 9.11 -1.33 -4.43
C LYS A 280 8.41 -2.21 -3.40
N ARG A 281 7.17 -1.86 -3.02
CA ARG A 281 6.37 -2.70 -2.11
C ARG A 281 6.05 -4.05 -2.75
N LEU A 282 5.69 -4.07 -4.03
CA LEU A 282 5.43 -5.32 -4.78
C LEU A 282 6.69 -6.18 -4.88
N LEU A 283 7.85 -5.60 -5.18
CA LEU A 283 9.13 -6.32 -5.21
C LEU A 283 9.45 -6.98 -3.85
N LEU A 284 9.29 -6.24 -2.75
CA LEU A 284 9.50 -6.78 -1.40
C LEU A 284 8.52 -7.90 -1.08
N ARG A 285 7.24 -7.70 -1.42
CA ARG A 285 6.22 -8.71 -1.22
C ARG A 285 6.49 -9.97 -2.04
N ALA A 286 6.79 -9.83 -3.33
CA ALA A 286 7.14 -10.92 -4.24
C ALA A 286 8.32 -11.72 -3.70
N GLN A 287 9.35 -11.04 -3.19
CA GLN A 287 10.51 -11.70 -2.59
C GLN A 287 10.16 -12.55 -1.36
N SER A 288 9.14 -12.17 -0.59
CA SER A 288 8.66 -12.93 0.57
C SER A 288 7.80 -14.14 0.20
N VAL A 289 7.02 -14.06 -0.89
CA VAL A 289 6.04 -15.10 -1.25
C VAL A 289 6.50 -16.03 -2.39
N LYS A 290 7.62 -15.71 -3.06
CA LYS A 290 8.12 -16.52 -4.16
C LYS A 290 8.48 -17.95 -3.72
N HIS A 291 8.25 -18.89 -4.62
CA HIS A 291 8.85 -20.20 -4.58
C HIS A 291 10.26 -20.19 -5.19
N PRO A 292 11.11 -21.18 -4.88
CA PRO A 292 12.48 -21.23 -5.40
C PRO A 292 12.61 -21.24 -6.94
N PHE A 293 11.54 -21.59 -7.64
CA PHE A 293 11.50 -21.65 -9.11
C PHE A 293 10.79 -20.45 -9.77
N ASP A 294 10.20 -19.55 -8.99
CA ASP A 294 9.54 -18.36 -9.52
C ASP A 294 10.57 -17.35 -9.99
N THR A 295 10.24 -16.60 -11.05
CA THR A 295 11.00 -15.42 -11.48
C THR A 295 10.24 -14.17 -11.06
N ILE A 296 10.93 -13.20 -10.45
CA ILE A 296 10.34 -11.89 -10.16
C ILE A 296 10.63 -10.96 -11.34
N THR A 297 9.61 -10.34 -11.90
CA THR A 297 9.77 -9.37 -13.00
C THR A 297 10.22 -8.01 -12.48
N GLU A 298 10.65 -7.11 -13.37
CA GLU A 298 11.14 -5.80 -12.96
C GLU A 298 10.08 -4.98 -12.21
N ASP A 299 8.80 -5.17 -12.50
CA ASP A 299 7.68 -4.50 -11.83
C ASP A 299 7.21 -5.18 -10.54
N GLY A 300 7.88 -6.26 -10.14
CA GLY A 300 7.57 -7.00 -8.92
C GLY A 300 6.44 -8.01 -9.06
N MET A 301 6.15 -8.47 -10.28
CA MET A 301 5.22 -9.59 -10.51
C MET A 301 5.94 -10.93 -10.37
N LEU A 302 5.17 -11.99 -10.22
CA LEU A 302 5.68 -13.35 -10.20
C LEU A 302 5.38 -14.05 -11.51
N LYS A 303 6.45 -14.46 -12.21
CA LYS A 303 6.38 -15.27 -13.43
C LYS A 303 6.64 -16.73 -13.13
N ARG A 304 5.70 -17.60 -13.50
CA ARG A 304 5.68 -19.03 -13.13
C ARG A 304 4.87 -19.87 -14.11
N GLY A 305 5.11 -21.19 -14.10
CA GLY A 305 4.27 -22.15 -14.82
C GLY A 305 3.06 -22.57 -13.98
N VAL A 306 1.93 -22.80 -14.63
CA VAL A 306 0.70 -23.27 -13.97
C VAL A 306 0.00 -24.35 -14.78
N LEU A 307 -0.66 -25.26 -14.07
CA LEU A 307 -1.53 -26.29 -14.64
C LEU A 307 -2.94 -26.10 -14.08
N TYR A 308 -3.86 -25.67 -14.92
CA TYR A 308 -5.27 -25.51 -14.59
C TYR A 308 -6.03 -26.81 -14.81
N PRO A 309 -7.02 -27.16 -13.98
CA PRO A 309 -8.08 -28.06 -14.38
C PRO A 309 -8.77 -27.51 -15.64
N ASP A 310 -9.08 -28.37 -16.61
CA ASP A 310 -9.83 -28.00 -17.81
C ASP A 310 -11.19 -27.32 -17.50
N THR A 311 -11.83 -27.72 -16.40
CA THR A 311 -13.07 -27.12 -15.88
C THR A 311 -12.90 -25.70 -15.31
N LEU A 312 -11.68 -25.33 -14.90
CA LEU A 312 -11.36 -24.06 -14.22
C LEU A 312 -10.21 -23.29 -14.91
N VAL A 313 -10.19 -23.32 -16.24
CA VAL A 313 -9.35 -22.42 -17.02
C VAL A 313 -9.86 -20.97 -16.88
N PRO A 314 -8.97 -19.97 -16.70
CA PRO A 314 -9.35 -18.55 -16.73
C PRO A 314 -10.11 -18.19 -18.01
N GLY A 315 -11.20 -17.43 -17.88
CA GLY A 315 -12.04 -17.04 -19.02
C GLY A 315 -13.42 -16.53 -18.63
N THR A 316 -14.35 -16.46 -19.59
CA THR A 316 -15.73 -15.99 -19.38
C THR A 316 -16.40 -16.77 -18.24
N ARG A 317 -17.20 -16.12 -17.38
CA ARG A 317 -17.91 -16.77 -16.26
C ARG A 317 -17.02 -17.58 -15.30
N TYR A 318 -15.73 -17.25 -15.19
CA TYR A 318 -14.79 -17.97 -14.32
C TYR A 318 -15.27 -18.01 -12.85
N ARG A 319 -15.79 -16.90 -12.31
CA ARG A 319 -16.28 -16.84 -10.92
C ARG A 319 -17.44 -17.81 -10.65
N GLU A 320 -18.38 -17.93 -11.60
CA GLU A 320 -19.51 -18.86 -11.51
C GLU A 320 -19.03 -20.32 -11.57
N ARG A 321 -18.14 -20.63 -12.52
CA ARG A 321 -17.53 -21.96 -12.63
C ARG A 321 -16.73 -22.32 -11.37
N LEU A 322 -15.96 -21.37 -10.85
CA LEU A 322 -15.18 -21.55 -9.63
C LEU A 322 -16.10 -21.89 -8.45
N ALA A 323 -17.20 -21.15 -8.25
CA ALA A 323 -18.16 -21.44 -7.19
C ALA A 323 -18.75 -22.86 -7.30
N LYS A 324 -19.00 -23.33 -8.53
CA LYS A 324 -19.58 -24.66 -8.78
C LYS A 324 -18.59 -25.82 -8.67
N HIS A 325 -17.38 -25.66 -9.21
CA HIS A 325 -16.45 -26.78 -9.45
C HIS A 325 -15.22 -26.80 -8.53
N ARG A 326 -15.05 -25.80 -7.64
CA ARG A 326 -13.85 -25.69 -6.77
C ARG A 326 -13.50 -26.98 -6.03
N LYS A 327 -14.47 -27.62 -5.37
CA LYS A 327 -14.22 -28.83 -4.57
C LYS A 327 -13.74 -30.01 -5.43
N GLU A 328 -14.41 -30.23 -6.57
CA GLU A 328 -14.09 -31.28 -7.53
C GLU A 328 -12.71 -31.05 -8.15
N ALA A 329 -12.43 -29.81 -8.54
CA ALA A 329 -11.15 -29.39 -9.09
C ALA A 329 -9.99 -29.59 -8.11
N LEU A 330 -10.12 -29.18 -6.85
CA LEU A 330 -9.07 -29.40 -5.85
C LEU A 330 -8.81 -30.89 -5.62
N ALA A 331 -9.86 -31.70 -5.47
CA ALA A 331 -9.72 -33.16 -5.35
C ALA A 331 -9.06 -33.80 -6.58
N HIS A 332 -9.33 -33.27 -7.77
CA HIS A 332 -8.67 -33.67 -9.01
C HIS A 332 -7.17 -33.33 -8.98
N LEU A 333 -6.81 -32.09 -8.63
CA LEU A 333 -5.42 -31.62 -8.56
C LEU A 333 -4.58 -32.42 -7.55
N HIS A 334 -5.12 -32.73 -6.36
CA HIS A 334 -4.42 -33.57 -5.37
C HIS A 334 -4.10 -34.97 -5.92
N ARG A 335 -5.07 -35.62 -6.58
CA ARG A 335 -4.88 -36.95 -7.16
C ARG A 335 -3.87 -36.93 -8.31
N ILE A 336 -3.97 -35.94 -9.20
CA ILE A 336 -3.12 -35.87 -10.38
C ILE A 336 -1.70 -35.39 -10.09
N LYS A 337 -1.50 -34.53 -9.08
CA LYS A 337 -0.15 -34.17 -8.63
C LYS A 337 0.69 -35.41 -8.31
N ALA A 338 0.13 -36.39 -7.59
CA ALA A 338 0.82 -37.63 -7.27
C ALA A 338 1.16 -38.44 -8.54
N ARG A 339 0.21 -38.55 -9.47
CA ARG A 339 0.39 -39.24 -10.74
C ARG A 339 1.47 -38.60 -11.63
N ILE A 340 1.41 -37.28 -11.82
CA ILE A 340 2.40 -36.52 -12.61
C ILE A 340 3.81 -36.70 -12.03
N THR A 341 3.93 -36.60 -10.71
CA THR A 341 5.19 -36.76 -9.99
C THR A 341 5.82 -38.11 -10.29
N ALA A 342 5.04 -39.20 -10.18
CA ALA A 342 5.50 -40.56 -10.43
C ALA A 342 5.83 -40.82 -11.91
N GLN A 343 4.91 -40.44 -12.82
CA GLN A 343 5.03 -40.75 -14.25
C GLN A 343 6.17 -39.98 -14.93
N HIS A 344 6.38 -38.72 -14.54
CA HIS A 344 7.35 -37.83 -15.19
C HIS A 344 8.60 -37.57 -14.35
N ARG A 345 8.79 -38.31 -13.25
CA ARG A 345 9.95 -38.21 -12.33
C ARG A 345 10.21 -36.76 -11.91
N ILE A 346 9.15 -36.04 -11.56
CA ILE A 346 9.22 -34.63 -11.12
C ILE A 346 9.39 -34.62 -9.61
N ASN A 347 10.21 -33.69 -9.09
CA ASN A 347 10.28 -33.48 -7.65
C ASN A 347 8.92 -32.95 -7.14
N PRO A 348 8.20 -33.67 -6.25
CA PRO A 348 6.88 -33.25 -5.79
C PRO A 348 6.88 -31.92 -5.03
N ALA A 349 8.02 -31.49 -4.47
CA ALA A 349 8.18 -30.18 -3.84
C ALA A 349 8.08 -29.00 -4.82
N THR A 350 8.25 -29.26 -6.13
CA THR A 350 8.16 -28.25 -7.20
C THR A 350 6.76 -28.13 -7.80
N LEU A 351 5.80 -28.94 -7.35
CA LEU A 351 4.40 -28.87 -7.76
C LEU A 351 3.56 -28.43 -6.56
N ILE A 352 3.05 -27.21 -6.57
CA ILE A 352 2.38 -26.61 -5.42
C ILE A 352 0.90 -26.42 -5.78
N ILE A 353 0.00 -26.92 -4.94
CA ILE A 353 -1.43 -26.72 -5.17
C ILE A 353 -1.79 -25.36 -4.58
N ASP A 354 -2.28 -24.47 -5.43
CA ASP A 354 -2.86 -23.20 -5.03
C ASP A 354 -4.34 -23.43 -4.74
N GLU A 355 -4.69 -23.42 -3.46
CA GLU A 355 -6.07 -23.65 -3.04
C GLU A 355 -6.95 -22.41 -3.28
N ASN A 356 -6.40 -21.21 -3.19
CA ASN A 356 -7.14 -19.96 -3.37
C ASN A 356 -7.63 -19.85 -4.82
N LYS A 357 -6.74 -20.16 -5.76
CA LYS A 357 -7.00 -20.19 -7.20
C LYS A 357 -6.65 -21.60 -7.71
N PRO A 358 -7.61 -22.55 -7.70
CA PRO A 358 -7.38 -23.98 -7.94
C PRO A 358 -6.55 -24.28 -9.20
N ARG A 359 -5.26 -24.51 -9.01
CA ARG A 359 -4.28 -24.91 -10.04
C ARG A 359 -3.05 -25.53 -9.38
N ILE A 360 -2.18 -26.14 -10.18
CA ILE A 360 -0.83 -26.51 -9.74
C ILE A 360 0.16 -25.46 -10.25
N ILE A 361 0.84 -24.77 -9.33
CA ILE A 361 1.97 -23.91 -9.59
C ILE A 361 3.24 -24.76 -9.73
N CYS A 362 4.08 -24.47 -10.73
CA CYS A 362 5.30 -25.21 -11.02
C CYS A 362 6.34 -24.36 -11.78
N PRO A 363 7.59 -24.86 -11.96
CA PRO A 363 8.55 -24.20 -12.82
C PRO A 363 8.02 -24.04 -14.26
N GLU A 364 8.31 -22.91 -14.91
CA GLU A 364 7.90 -22.64 -16.29
C GLU A 364 8.32 -23.77 -17.26
N LYS A 365 9.56 -24.25 -17.12
CA LYS A 365 10.10 -25.37 -17.91
C LYS A 365 9.30 -26.66 -17.70
N THR A 366 8.79 -26.88 -16.49
CA THR A 366 7.98 -28.06 -16.17
C THR A 366 6.63 -27.99 -16.86
N ALA A 367 5.95 -26.83 -16.82
CA ALA A 367 4.69 -26.63 -17.52
C ALA A 367 4.83 -26.91 -19.03
N LYS A 368 5.85 -26.31 -19.67
CA LYS A 368 6.17 -26.53 -21.09
C LYS A 368 6.45 -28.00 -21.44
N ARG A 369 7.23 -28.69 -20.61
CA ARG A 369 7.56 -30.11 -20.82
C ARG A 369 6.35 -31.02 -20.70
N LEU A 370 5.38 -30.67 -19.87
CA LEU A 370 4.22 -31.53 -19.60
C LEU A 370 3.13 -31.43 -20.67
N VAL A 371 3.10 -30.38 -21.50
CA VAL A 371 2.06 -30.14 -22.53
C VAL A 371 1.59 -31.41 -23.26
N PRO A 372 2.48 -32.27 -23.81
CA PRO A 372 2.05 -33.46 -24.56
C PRO A 372 1.24 -34.48 -23.74
N ALA A 373 1.43 -34.50 -22.41
CA ALA A 373 0.81 -35.46 -21.51
C ALA A 373 -0.47 -34.93 -20.83
N LEU A 374 -0.72 -33.62 -20.83
CA LEU A 374 -1.75 -33.00 -19.99
C LEU A 374 -3.17 -33.21 -20.49
N ARG A 375 -3.38 -33.33 -21.81
CA ARG A 375 -4.74 -33.45 -22.40
C ARG A 375 -5.50 -34.67 -21.86
N HIS A 376 -4.81 -35.79 -21.65
CA HIS A 376 -5.40 -37.01 -21.08
C HIS A 376 -5.56 -36.96 -19.56
N LEU A 377 -5.01 -35.93 -18.91
CA LEU A 377 -5.06 -35.71 -17.46
C LEU A 377 -6.08 -34.63 -17.07
N GLY A 378 -6.87 -34.10 -18.02
CA GLY A 378 -7.85 -33.03 -17.75
C GLY A 378 -7.19 -31.74 -17.25
N LEU A 379 -5.99 -31.44 -17.74
CA LEU A 379 -5.23 -30.25 -17.37
C LEU A 379 -4.85 -29.42 -18.59
N VAL A 380 -4.72 -28.11 -18.37
CA VAL A 380 -4.26 -27.12 -19.35
C VAL A 380 -3.06 -26.38 -18.77
N ALA A 381 -1.94 -26.34 -19.48
CA ALA A 381 -0.75 -25.62 -19.06
C ALA A 381 -0.78 -24.16 -19.53
N ALA A 382 -0.23 -23.28 -18.70
CA ALA A 382 0.07 -21.91 -19.05
C ALA A 382 1.34 -21.41 -18.36
N VAL A 383 1.88 -20.31 -18.86
CA VAL A 383 2.78 -19.43 -18.12
C VAL A 383 2.00 -18.20 -17.72
N VAL A 384 2.11 -17.81 -16.46
CA VAL A 384 1.44 -16.61 -15.94
C VAL A 384 2.46 -15.63 -15.41
N GLU A 385 2.15 -14.35 -15.59
CA GLU A 385 2.67 -13.25 -14.82
C GLU A 385 1.54 -12.71 -13.95
N GLU A 386 1.71 -12.72 -12.63
CA GLU A 386 0.65 -12.35 -11.69
C GLU A 386 1.18 -11.50 -10.53
N TYR A 387 0.30 -10.68 -9.95
CA TYR A 387 0.64 -9.90 -8.77
C TYR A 387 1.00 -10.81 -7.59
N PRO A 388 1.99 -10.42 -6.76
CA PRO A 388 2.38 -11.16 -5.56
C PRO A 388 1.36 -11.02 -4.42
N THR A 389 0.14 -10.61 -4.71
CA THR A 389 -0.93 -10.29 -3.76
C THR A 389 -1.79 -11.49 -3.41
N LYS A 390 -2.69 -11.35 -2.43
CA LYS A 390 -3.49 -12.45 -1.89
C LYS A 390 -4.37 -13.14 -2.95
N ASP A 391 -4.87 -12.38 -3.91
CA ASP A 391 -5.72 -12.87 -5.00
C ASP A 391 -4.94 -13.43 -6.20
N ALA A 392 -3.63 -13.20 -6.27
CA ALA A 392 -2.79 -13.56 -7.40
C ALA A 392 -3.43 -13.15 -8.74
N LEU A 393 -3.77 -11.85 -8.87
CA LEU A 393 -4.36 -11.30 -10.08
C LEU A 393 -3.41 -11.52 -11.27
N ASP A 394 -3.90 -12.19 -12.31
CA ASP A 394 -3.14 -12.40 -13.55
C ASP A 394 -3.00 -11.07 -14.30
N VAL A 395 -1.77 -10.70 -14.64
CA VAL A 395 -1.44 -9.60 -15.55
C VAL A 395 -1.39 -10.13 -16.98
N GLU A 396 -0.73 -11.28 -17.16
CA GLU A 396 -0.60 -11.95 -18.45
C GLU A 396 -0.74 -13.46 -18.29
N ILE A 397 -1.45 -14.09 -19.24
CA ILE A 397 -1.60 -15.54 -19.30
C ILE A 397 -1.26 -16.00 -20.72
N THR A 398 -0.25 -16.85 -20.84
CA THR A 398 0.12 -17.50 -22.10
C THR A 398 -0.15 -19.00 -21.98
N PHE A 399 -1.22 -19.49 -22.62
CA PHE A 399 -1.47 -20.93 -22.73
C PHE A 399 -0.43 -21.61 -23.64
N LEU A 400 -0.07 -22.85 -23.30
CA LEU A 400 1.05 -23.59 -23.90
C LEU A 400 0.61 -24.74 -24.80
#